data_AF-G5QKM0-F1
#
_entry.id   AF-G5QKM0-F1
#
_cell.length_a   1.000
_cell.length_b   1.000
_cell.length_c   1.000
_cell.angle_alpha   90.00
_cell.angle_beta   90.00
_cell.angle_gamma   90.00
#
_symmetry.space_group_name_H-M   'P 1'
#
loop_
_entity.id
_entity.type
_entity.pdbx_description
1 polymer ?
#
loop_
_entity_poly.entity_id
_entity_poly.type
_entity_poly.pdbx_seq_one_letter_code
_entity_poly.pdbx_strand_id
1 'polypeptide(L)'
;GGRDRRLTSQEERRLSRYFREQNHALYTIFHLAIETAMRQGEILSLQWEHIDIQHGVAHLPHTKNGSTRDVPLSRKARRLLQDMGIAMTGPVFNYTSAGVKSAWRTALQRLNIQNLHFHDLRHEAISRLFELGTLNVMEVSAISGHRSLNMLKRYTHLRAYQLVSKLDARRRQTQKIAPYFVPYPACIEPVDDEGQTVFQIRLHDFDDLAVSGHSRESAMEAASVALLRVLALAAQRGERVPQPGELPDGMAERVMINPLISATVNA
;
A
#
# COMPACT_ATOMS: atom_id res chain seq x y z
N GLY A 1 6.49 -10.54 28.96
CA GLY A 1 6.60 -11.19 27.65
C GLY A 1 5.75 -10.44 26.64
N GLY A 2 6.25 -10.19 25.43
CA GLY A 2 5.49 -9.51 24.37
C GLY A 2 4.41 -10.44 23.81
N ARG A 3 3.17 -9.94 23.71
CA ARG A 3 2.03 -10.65 23.12
C ARG A 3 2.10 -10.57 21.60
N ASP A 4 1.69 -11.63 20.90
CA ASP A 4 1.65 -11.69 19.42
C ASP A 4 0.25 -11.38 18.86
N ARG A 5 -0.61 -10.76 19.67
CA ARG A 5 -1.96 -10.37 19.27
C ARG A 5 -1.91 -9.17 18.31
N ARG A 6 -2.30 -9.38 17.06
CA ARG A 6 -2.50 -8.33 16.04
C ARG A 6 -3.93 -7.80 16.08
N LEU A 7 -4.15 -6.52 15.75
CA LEU A 7 -5.49 -5.95 15.57
C LEU A 7 -6.01 -6.35 14.19
N THR A 8 -7.16 -7.02 14.12
CA THR A 8 -7.72 -7.38 12.80
C THR A 8 -8.41 -6.18 12.15
N SER A 9 -8.53 -6.18 10.82
CA SER A 9 -9.22 -5.12 10.08
C SER A 9 -10.69 -4.99 10.47
N GLN A 10 -11.35 -6.08 10.86
CA GLN A 10 -12.73 -6.04 11.35
C GLN A 10 -12.82 -5.36 12.72
N GLU A 11 -11.94 -5.71 13.66
CA GLU A 11 -11.88 -5.07 14.98
C GLU A 11 -11.53 -3.60 14.88
N GLU A 12 -10.57 -3.24 14.03
CA GLU A 12 -10.20 -1.84 13.78
C GLU A 12 -11.40 -1.02 13.30
N ARG A 13 -12.15 -1.53 12.31
CA ARG A 13 -13.36 -0.83 11.81
C ARG A 13 -14.41 -0.66 12.91
N ARG A 14 -14.64 -1.69 13.73
CA ARG A 14 -15.64 -1.66 14.81
C ARG A 14 -15.24 -0.70 15.93
N LEU A 15 -13.99 -0.76 16.38
CA LEU A 15 -13.44 0.15 17.39
C LEU A 15 -13.40 1.60 16.88
N SER A 16 -12.96 1.81 15.64
CA SER A 16 -12.95 3.13 15.00
C SER A 16 -14.35 3.75 14.96
N ARG A 17 -15.37 2.99 14.54
CA ARG A 17 -16.76 3.46 14.53
C ARG A 17 -17.25 3.79 15.94
N TYR A 18 -17.04 2.87 16.87
CA TYR A 18 -17.44 3.04 18.26
C TYR A 18 -16.85 4.32 18.88
N PHE A 19 -15.53 4.54 18.78
CA PHE A 19 -14.93 5.74 19.36
C PHE A 19 -15.36 7.03 18.66
N ARG A 20 -15.60 6.99 17.34
CA ARG A 20 -16.08 8.16 16.59
C ARG A 20 -17.40 8.70 17.13
N GLU A 21 -18.31 7.79 17.50
CA GLU A 21 -19.64 8.13 18.01
C GLU A 21 -19.62 8.55 19.49
N GLN A 22 -18.61 8.12 20.26
CA GLN A 22 -18.57 8.33 21.70
C GLN A 22 -17.75 9.54 22.12
N ASN A 23 -16.54 9.70 21.56
CA ASN A 23 -15.60 10.73 22.01
C ASN A 23 -14.50 10.97 20.96
N HIS A 24 -14.41 12.19 20.44
CA HIS A 24 -13.45 12.57 19.41
C HIS A 24 -11.99 12.39 19.87
N ALA A 25 -11.66 12.70 21.12
CA ALA A 25 -10.32 12.50 21.66
C ALA A 25 -9.93 11.02 21.71
N LEU A 26 -10.82 10.13 22.16
CA LEU A 26 -10.54 8.68 22.15
C LEU A 26 -10.40 8.12 20.74
N TYR A 27 -11.20 8.62 19.80
CA TYR A 27 -11.07 8.27 18.39
C TYR A 27 -9.68 8.64 17.85
N THR A 28 -9.23 9.87 18.13
CA THR A 28 -7.91 10.35 17.72
C THR A 28 -6.78 9.58 18.42
N ILE A 29 -6.87 9.34 19.73
CA ILE A 29 -5.89 8.55 20.50
C ILE A 29 -5.74 7.14 19.92
N PHE A 30 -6.86 6.48 19.59
CA PHE A 30 -6.86 5.13 19.00
C PHE A 30 -6.11 5.10 17.66
N HIS A 31 -6.43 6.03 16.76
CA HIS A 31 -5.78 6.07 15.46
C HIS A 31 -4.32 6.50 15.56
N LEU A 32 -3.97 7.47 16.41
CA LEU A 32 -2.57 7.87 16.61
C LEU A 32 -1.71 6.70 17.10
N ALA A 33 -2.23 5.83 17.97
CA ALA A 33 -1.49 4.65 18.42
C ALA A 33 -1.10 3.71 17.26
N ILE A 34 -1.98 3.57 16.26
CA ILE A 34 -1.77 2.73 15.07
C ILE A 34 -0.85 3.43 14.05
N GLU A 35 -1.00 4.76 13.87
CA GLU A 35 -0.26 5.52 12.85
C GLU A 35 1.18 5.83 13.25
N THR A 36 1.48 5.92 14.55
CA THR A 36 2.76 6.47 15.05
C THR A 36 3.60 5.50 15.86
N ALA A 37 3.03 4.34 16.22
CA ALA A 37 3.61 3.40 17.17
C ALA A 37 3.98 3.98 18.54
N MET A 38 3.53 5.18 18.91
CA MET A 38 3.83 5.79 20.20
C MET A 38 3.29 4.96 21.38
N ARG A 39 3.95 5.05 22.54
CA ARG A 39 3.40 4.50 23.79
C ARG A 39 2.16 5.30 24.20
N GLN A 40 1.23 4.67 24.92
CA GLN A 40 0.04 5.37 25.43
C GLN A 40 0.40 6.66 26.20
N GLY A 41 1.42 6.59 27.07
CA GLY A 41 1.87 7.77 27.81
C GLY A 41 2.47 8.87 26.93
N GLU A 42 3.13 8.52 25.82
CA GLU A 42 3.66 9.48 24.85
C GLU A 42 2.51 10.20 24.13
N ILE A 43 1.49 9.46 23.68
CA ILE A 43 0.30 10.04 23.05
C ILE A 43 -0.41 11.01 24.00
N LEU A 44 -0.63 10.58 25.25
CA LEU A 44 -1.36 11.38 26.25
C LEU A 44 -0.56 12.58 26.78
N SER A 45 0.76 12.62 26.57
CA SER A 45 1.62 13.73 26.97
C SER A 45 1.98 14.67 25.83
N LEU A 46 1.39 14.47 24.64
CA LEU A 46 1.56 15.40 23.52
C LEU A 46 1.11 16.81 23.91
N GLN A 47 1.90 17.78 23.50
CA GLN A 47 1.63 19.21 23.66
C GLN A 47 1.69 19.88 22.29
N TRP A 48 0.83 20.86 22.05
CA TRP A 48 0.70 21.50 20.75
C TRP A 48 1.98 22.21 20.30
N GLU A 49 2.70 22.82 21.23
CA GLU A 49 3.98 23.50 20.99
C GLU A 49 5.10 22.55 20.53
N HIS A 50 4.92 21.23 20.70
CA HIS A 50 5.86 20.21 20.26
C HIS A 50 5.42 19.52 18.96
N ILE A 51 4.39 20.01 18.28
CA ILE A 51 3.87 19.40 17.05
C ILE A 51 4.02 20.36 15.88
N ASP A 52 4.90 19.99 14.96
CA ASP A 52 5.01 20.62 13.67
C ASP A 52 4.10 19.90 12.66
N ILE A 53 2.86 20.39 12.53
CA ILE A 53 1.88 19.83 11.58
C ILE A 53 2.32 20.02 10.12
N GLN A 54 3.05 21.10 9.83
CA GLN A 54 3.48 21.43 8.46
C GLN A 54 4.51 20.43 7.96
N HIS A 55 5.59 20.22 8.73
CA HIS A 55 6.63 19.24 8.42
C HIS A 55 6.25 17.81 8.80
N GLY A 56 5.19 17.66 9.62
CA GLY A 56 4.65 16.37 10.02
C GLY A 56 5.51 15.65 11.03
N VAL A 57 5.90 16.35 12.09
CA VAL A 57 6.75 15.82 13.16
C VAL A 57 6.13 16.17 14.51
N ALA A 58 6.07 15.19 15.41
CA ALA A 58 5.81 15.41 16.82
C ALA A 58 7.09 15.17 17.62
N HIS A 59 7.55 16.19 18.33
CA HIS A 59 8.71 16.13 19.21
C HIS A 59 8.31 15.58 20.59
N LEU A 60 9.04 14.60 21.09
CA LEU A 60 8.83 14.03 22.43
C LEU A 60 10.00 14.44 23.35
N PRO A 61 9.84 15.51 24.17
CA PRO A 61 10.94 16.10 24.92
C PRO A 61 11.48 15.19 26.04
N HIS A 62 10.60 14.48 26.75
CA HIS A 62 11.00 13.53 27.79
C HIS A 62 10.02 12.36 27.88
N THR A 63 10.51 11.14 27.71
CA THR A 63 9.75 9.93 28.04
C THR A 63 10.34 9.30 29.31
N LYS A 64 9.47 8.80 30.20
CA LYS A 64 9.81 8.21 31.50
C LYS A 64 10.87 7.09 31.46
N ASN A 65 11.27 6.63 30.26
CA ASN A 65 12.29 5.62 30.00
C ASN A 65 13.00 5.84 28.64
N GLY A 66 13.30 7.05 28.17
CA GLY A 66 13.93 7.19 26.84
C GLY A 66 14.28 8.60 26.43
N SER A 67 15.41 8.69 25.74
CA SER A 67 15.94 9.85 25.03
C SER A 67 14.85 10.61 24.26
N THR A 68 15.06 11.91 24.16
CA THR A 68 14.36 12.80 23.24
C THR A 68 14.30 12.18 21.85
N ARG A 69 13.13 12.24 21.20
CA ARG A 69 12.99 11.74 19.83
C ARG A 69 11.85 12.43 19.08
N ASP A 70 11.99 12.45 17.77
CA ASP A 70 10.97 12.92 16.85
C ASP A 70 10.17 11.76 16.27
N VAL A 71 8.86 11.94 16.18
CA VAL A 71 7.92 10.96 15.63
C VAL A 71 7.34 11.51 14.33
N PRO A 72 7.57 10.87 13.17
CA PRO A 72 6.95 11.30 11.94
C PRO A 72 5.44 11.03 11.98
N LEU A 73 4.67 11.99 11.48
CA LEU A 73 3.22 11.94 11.41
C LEU A 73 2.77 11.66 9.98
N SER A 74 2.07 10.54 9.79
CA SER A 74 1.43 10.22 8.51
C SER A 74 0.43 11.33 8.12
N ARG A 75 0.04 11.39 6.84
CA ARG A 75 -1.02 12.31 6.38
C ARG A 75 -2.30 12.15 7.22
N LYS A 76 -2.63 10.91 7.60
CA LYS A 76 -3.80 10.60 8.44
C LYS A 76 -3.60 11.07 9.88
N ALA A 77 -2.44 10.84 10.49
CA ALA A 77 -2.14 11.33 11.84
C ALA A 77 -2.25 12.86 11.94
N ARG A 78 -1.71 13.59 10.94
CA ARG A 78 -1.80 15.05 10.89
C ARG A 78 -3.23 15.55 10.79
N ARG A 79 -4.05 14.93 9.91
CA ARG A 79 -5.46 15.29 9.78
C ARG A 79 -6.22 15.08 11.08
N LEU A 80 -6.00 13.95 11.76
CA LEU A 80 -6.63 13.67 13.05
C LEU A 80 -6.27 14.69 14.12
N LEU A 81 -5.03 15.17 14.14
CA LEU A 81 -4.61 16.25 15.03
C LEU A 81 -5.26 17.57 14.62
N GLN A 82 -5.26 17.93 13.33
CA GLN A 82 -5.93 19.14 12.85
C GLN A 82 -7.42 19.19 13.25
N ASP A 83 -8.12 18.06 13.13
CA ASP A 83 -9.53 17.92 13.47
C ASP A 83 -9.81 18.14 14.98
N MET A 84 -8.80 17.99 15.86
CA MET A 84 -8.93 18.28 17.30
C MET A 84 -9.01 19.79 17.62
N GLY A 85 -8.70 20.66 16.66
CA GLY A 85 -8.55 22.10 16.87
C GLY A 85 -7.15 22.44 17.40
N ILE A 86 -6.29 22.95 16.51
CA ILE A 86 -4.92 23.32 16.84
C ILE A 86 -4.91 24.50 17.82
N ALA A 87 -4.13 24.37 18.89
CA ALA A 87 -3.77 25.49 19.77
C ALA A 87 -2.27 25.82 19.62
N MET A 88 -1.84 26.97 20.15
CA MET A 88 -0.42 27.33 20.13
C MET A 88 0.39 26.56 21.18
N THR A 89 -0.20 26.31 22.35
CA THR A 89 0.46 25.68 23.50
C THR A 89 -0.52 24.83 24.30
N GLY A 90 0.00 23.91 25.12
CA GLY A 90 -0.76 23.10 26.06
C GLY A 90 -1.07 21.69 25.55
N PRO A 91 -1.73 20.87 26.39
CA PRO A 91 -1.94 19.46 26.09
C PRO A 91 -2.88 19.25 24.90
N VAL A 92 -2.54 18.30 24.03
CA VAL A 92 -3.43 17.87 22.94
C VAL A 92 -4.65 17.11 23.48
N PHE A 93 -4.46 16.35 24.55
CA PHE A 93 -5.51 15.54 25.16
C PHE A 93 -5.63 15.81 26.65
N ASN A 94 -6.86 16.02 27.10
CA ASN A 94 -7.19 16.00 28.53
C ASN A 94 -7.71 14.60 28.93
N TYR A 95 -6.83 13.60 28.87
CA TYR A 95 -7.16 12.21 29.22
C TYR A 95 -6.08 11.59 30.11
N THR A 96 -6.51 10.90 31.17
CA THR A 96 -5.61 10.13 32.01
C THR A 96 -5.39 8.73 31.43
N SER A 97 -4.26 8.10 31.75
CA SER A 97 -3.99 6.70 31.38
C SER A 97 -5.07 5.75 31.94
N ALA A 98 -5.56 6.00 33.15
CA ALA A 98 -6.67 5.26 33.75
C ALA A 98 -7.98 5.44 32.97
N GLY A 99 -8.28 6.67 32.54
CA GLY A 99 -9.44 6.99 31.70
C GLY A 99 -9.42 6.22 30.38
N VAL A 100 -8.28 6.20 29.68
CA VAL A 100 -8.14 5.44 28.43
C VAL A 100 -8.28 3.94 28.67
N LYS A 101 -7.68 3.39 29.75
CA LYS A 101 -7.83 1.96 30.09
C LYS A 101 -9.29 1.59 30.35
N SER A 102 -10.02 2.44 31.07
CA SER A 102 -11.44 2.22 31.35
C SER A 102 -12.28 2.26 30.08
N ALA A 103 -12.11 3.30 29.25
CA ALA A 103 -12.81 3.44 27.98
C ALA A 103 -12.50 2.27 27.02
N TRP A 104 -11.24 1.84 26.96
CA TRP A 104 -10.83 0.69 26.16
C TRP A 104 -11.54 -0.59 26.61
N ARG A 105 -11.52 -0.91 27.90
CA ARG A 105 -12.22 -2.09 28.46
C ARG A 105 -13.72 -2.06 28.14
N THR A 106 -14.37 -0.90 28.30
CA THR A 106 -15.79 -0.73 27.96
C THR A 106 -16.05 -0.97 26.47
N ALA A 107 -15.20 -0.44 25.59
CA ALA A 107 -15.32 -0.64 24.14
C ALA A 107 -15.22 -2.12 23.77
N LEU A 108 -14.21 -2.83 24.30
CA LEU A 108 -14.04 -4.27 24.04
C LEU A 108 -15.24 -5.09 24.52
N GLN A 109 -15.76 -4.79 25.71
CA GLN A 109 -16.92 -5.47 26.26
C GLN A 109 -18.17 -5.26 25.39
N ARG A 110 -18.46 -4.00 25.00
CA ARG A 110 -19.60 -3.68 24.14
C ARG A 110 -19.49 -4.27 22.75
N LEU A 111 -18.28 -4.38 22.22
CA LEU A 111 -18.01 -4.95 20.89
C LEU A 111 -17.74 -6.46 20.92
N ASN A 112 -17.78 -7.10 22.10
CA ASN A 112 -17.41 -8.50 22.26
C ASN A 112 -16.05 -8.84 21.61
N ILE A 113 -15.05 -7.99 21.82
CA ILE A 113 -13.67 -8.20 21.34
C ILE A 113 -12.87 -8.81 22.47
N GLN A 114 -12.32 -9.99 22.23
CA GLN A 114 -11.60 -10.76 23.24
C GLN A 114 -10.09 -10.56 23.13
N ASN A 115 -9.44 -10.56 24.30
CA ASN A 115 -7.98 -10.65 24.42
C ASN A 115 -7.22 -9.61 23.57
N LEU A 116 -7.61 -8.33 23.63
CA LEU A 116 -6.94 -7.23 22.94
C LEU A 116 -6.61 -6.10 23.92
N HIS A 117 -5.33 -5.80 24.13
CA HIS A 117 -4.91 -4.70 25.00
C HIS A 117 -4.62 -3.44 24.19
N PHE A 118 -4.74 -2.26 24.79
CA PHE A 118 -4.36 -1.01 24.12
C PHE A 118 -2.90 -1.02 23.65
N HIS A 119 -2.01 -1.69 24.39
CA HIS A 119 -0.60 -1.85 24.01
C HIS A 119 -0.42 -2.69 22.74
N ASP A 120 -1.36 -3.59 22.43
CA ASP A 120 -1.32 -4.39 21.20
C ASP A 120 -1.44 -3.49 19.94
N LEU A 121 -2.00 -2.27 20.06
CA LEU A 121 -2.01 -1.29 18.96
C LEU A 121 -0.61 -0.80 18.58
N ARG A 122 0.29 -0.70 19.55
CA ARG A 122 1.69 -0.36 19.25
C ARG A 122 2.39 -1.53 18.54
N HIS A 123 2.11 -2.77 18.96
CA HIS A 123 2.61 -3.96 18.26
C HIS A 123 2.08 -4.04 16.82
N GLU A 124 0.80 -3.72 16.62
CA GLU A 124 0.19 -3.57 15.30
C GLU A 124 0.91 -2.51 14.46
N ALA A 125 1.09 -1.31 15.01
CA ALA A 125 1.75 -0.20 14.31
C ALA A 125 3.17 -0.56 13.86
N ILE A 126 3.98 -1.17 14.75
CA ILE A 126 5.34 -1.61 14.41
C ILE A 126 5.30 -2.64 13.28
N SER A 127 4.38 -3.59 13.36
CA SER A 127 4.25 -4.60 12.30
C SER A 127 3.87 -3.98 10.96
N ARG A 128 2.94 -3.01 10.95
CA ARG A 128 2.59 -2.25 9.74
C ARG A 128 3.78 -1.50 9.17
N LEU A 129 4.60 -0.88 10.02
CA LEU A 129 5.81 -0.18 9.57
C LEU A 129 6.80 -1.12 8.87
N PHE A 130 6.94 -2.36 9.33
CA PHE A 130 7.74 -3.38 8.63
C PHE A 130 7.07 -3.86 7.34
N GLU A 131 5.75 -4.05 7.36
CA GLU A 131 4.95 -4.49 6.20
C GLU A 131 4.94 -3.47 5.06
N LEU A 132 5.16 -2.17 5.33
CA LEU A 132 5.36 -1.15 4.29
C LEU A 132 6.51 -1.50 3.34
N GLY A 133 7.52 -2.24 3.81
CA GLY A 133 8.64 -2.68 2.99
C GLY A 133 9.52 -1.54 2.47
N THR A 134 9.36 -0.31 2.95
CA THR A 134 10.21 0.85 2.61
C THR A 134 11.19 1.19 3.72
N LEU A 135 10.80 0.95 4.97
CA LEU A 135 11.61 1.26 6.15
C LEU A 135 12.57 0.11 6.48
N ASN A 136 13.74 0.45 7.01
CA ASN A 136 14.71 -0.48 7.58
C ASN A 136 14.52 -0.58 9.11
N VAL A 137 15.19 -1.57 9.73
CA VAL A 137 15.03 -1.86 11.18
C VAL A 137 15.42 -0.65 12.04
N MET A 138 16.44 0.12 11.64
CA MET A 138 16.89 1.30 12.38
C MET A 138 15.86 2.43 12.31
N GLU A 139 15.28 2.68 11.14
CA GLU A 139 14.21 3.66 10.95
C GLU A 139 12.98 3.28 11.78
N VAL A 140 12.54 2.02 11.73
CA VAL A 140 11.43 1.55 12.58
C VAL A 140 11.77 1.67 14.07
N SER A 141 13.01 1.39 14.47
CA SER A 141 13.47 1.56 15.84
C SER A 141 13.44 3.02 16.30
N ALA A 142 13.86 3.96 15.45
CA ALA A 142 13.80 5.39 15.71
C ALA A 142 12.35 5.88 15.84
N ILE A 143 11.47 5.49 14.90
CA ILE A 143 10.04 5.84 14.88
C ILE A 143 9.27 5.25 16.07
N SER A 144 9.63 4.06 16.52
CA SER A 144 8.96 3.42 17.66
C SER A 144 9.63 3.73 18.99
N GLY A 145 10.88 4.18 19.04
CA GLY A 145 11.62 4.46 20.28
C GLY A 145 11.98 3.18 21.05
N HIS A 146 12.44 2.14 20.35
CA HIS A 146 13.03 0.95 20.98
C HIS A 146 14.51 1.19 21.28
N ARG A 147 14.92 0.88 22.52
CA ARG A 147 16.33 0.97 22.95
C ARG A 147 17.19 -0.18 22.43
N SER A 148 16.59 -1.34 22.19
CA SER A 148 17.28 -2.53 21.71
C SER A 148 16.56 -3.12 20.51
N LEU A 149 17.31 -3.33 19.43
CA LEU A 149 16.82 -3.98 18.22
C LEU A 149 16.39 -5.43 18.46
N ASN A 150 16.86 -6.07 19.54
CA ASN A 150 16.40 -7.40 19.93
C ASN A 150 14.88 -7.43 20.17
N MET A 151 14.28 -6.33 20.60
CA MET A 151 12.82 -6.23 20.76
C MET A 151 12.07 -6.22 19.42
N LEU A 152 12.76 -5.86 18.33
CA LEU A 152 12.19 -5.81 16.99
C LEU A 152 12.37 -7.10 16.18
N LYS A 153 13.23 -8.04 16.64
CA LYS A 153 13.53 -9.30 15.93
C LYS A 153 12.29 -10.07 15.47
N ARG A 154 11.21 -10.05 16.25
CA ARG A 154 9.95 -10.74 15.90
C ARG A 154 9.20 -10.12 14.71
N TYR A 155 9.52 -8.89 14.33
CA TYR A 155 8.93 -8.21 13.18
C TYR A 155 9.84 -8.24 11.95
N THR A 156 11.10 -8.65 12.10
CA THR A 156 12.09 -8.70 11.02
C THR A 156 12.06 -10.01 10.24
N HIS A 157 10.95 -10.77 10.28
CA HIS A 157 10.72 -11.87 9.35
C HIS A 157 10.44 -11.30 7.95
N LEU A 158 11.45 -10.64 7.40
CA LEU A 158 11.49 -10.15 6.03
C LEU A 158 11.36 -11.36 5.14
N ARG A 159 10.23 -11.48 4.45
CA ARG A 159 10.07 -12.52 3.44
C ARG A 159 11.01 -12.16 2.28
N ALA A 160 11.74 -13.12 1.72
CA ALA A 160 12.76 -12.87 0.70
C ALA A 160 12.25 -12.01 -0.47
N TYR A 161 10.98 -12.16 -0.86
CA TYR A 161 10.38 -11.33 -1.92
C TYR A 161 10.27 -9.83 -1.57
N GLN A 162 10.16 -9.46 -0.30
CA GLN A 162 10.18 -8.05 0.15
C GLN A 162 11.58 -7.44 0.06
N LEU A 163 12.62 -8.28 0.04
CA LEU A 163 13.99 -7.84 -0.20
C LEU A 163 14.27 -7.70 -1.69
N VAL A 164 13.67 -8.55 -2.54
CA VAL A 164 13.74 -8.41 -4.01
C VAL A 164 13.27 -7.04 -4.44
N SER A 165 12.10 -6.58 -3.96
CA SER A 165 11.62 -5.23 -4.31
C SER A 165 12.55 -4.10 -3.85
N LYS A 166 13.28 -4.27 -2.74
CA LYS A 166 14.29 -3.29 -2.26
C LYS A 166 15.59 -3.34 -3.07
N LEU A 167 16.02 -4.52 -3.49
CA LEU A 167 17.16 -4.70 -4.40
C LEU A 167 16.84 -4.07 -5.77
N ASP A 168 15.62 -4.27 -6.25
CA ASP A 168 15.10 -3.71 -7.50
C ASP A 168 14.76 -2.22 -7.39
N ALA A 169 14.43 -1.71 -6.19
CA ALA A 169 14.07 -0.31 -5.98
C ALA A 169 15.20 0.66 -6.31
N ARG A 170 16.48 0.26 -6.14
CA ARG A 170 17.62 1.05 -6.63
C ARG A 170 17.64 1.20 -8.16
N ARG A 171 16.94 0.33 -8.91
CA ARG A 171 16.72 0.43 -10.36
C ARG A 171 15.44 1.18 -10.73
N ARG A 172 14.49 1.35 -9.80
CA ARG A 172 13.15 1.92 -10.06
C ARG A 172 13.05 3.36 -9.55
N GLN A 173 13.89 4.24 -10.08
CA GLN A 173 13.56 5.66 -10.13
C GLN A 173 12.42 5.80 -11.16
N THR A 174 11.18 5.63 -10.71
CA THR A 174 9.91 5.88 -11.43
C THR A 174 9.94 5.55 -12.93
N GLN A 175 9.93 4.29 -13.32
CA GLN A 175 9.31 3.97 -14.60
C GLN A 175 7.80 3.97 -14.37
N LYS A 176 7.17 5.09 -14.76
CA LYS A 176 5.73 5.14 -15.01
C LYS A 176 5.38 3.82 -15.72
N ILE A 177 4.37 3.10 -15.27
CA ILE A 177 3.97 1.83 -15.90
C ILE A 177 3.26 2.09 -17.24
N ALA A 178 2.77 3.32 -17.45
CA ALA A 178 2.09 3.78 -18.66
C ALA A 178 2.82 3.53 -20.01
N PRO A 179 4.16 3.65 -20.16
CA PRO A 179 4.88 3.35 -21.40
C PRO A 179 4.86 1.87 -21.78
N TYR A 180 4.53 0.96 -20.85
CA TYR A 180 4.48 -0.48 -21.14
C TYR A 180 3.17 -0.91 -21.80
N PHE A 181 2.11 -0.09 -21.76
CA PHE A 181 0.78 -0.49 -22.22
C PHE A 181 0.27 0.45 -23.32
N VAL A 182 1.01 0.47 -24.43
CA VAL A 182 0.65 1.20 -25.66
C VAL A 182 0.09 0.25 -26.72
N PRO A 183 -0.72 0.73 -27.68
CA PRO A 183 -1.16 -0.09 -28.80
C PRO A 183 0.01 -0.46 -29.73
N TYR A 184 0.02 -1.70 -30.23
CA TYR A 184 0.99 -2.18 -31.22
C TYR A 184 0.33 -2.42 -32.58
N PRO A 185 1.00 -2.09 -33.70
CA PRO A 185 0.51 -2.43 -35.01
C PRO A 185 0.65 -3.95 -35.24
N ALA A 186 -0.30 -4.52 -35.96
CA ALA A 186 -0.33 -5.93 -36.32
C ALA A 186 -0.97 -6.12 -37.71
N CYS A 187 -0.68 -7.27 -38.31
CA CYS A 187 -1.31 -7.71 -39.55
C CYS A 187 -2.42 -8.72 -39.22
N ILE A 188 -3.57 -8.60 -39.87
CA ILE A 188 -4.66 -9.59 -39.82
C ILE A 188 -4.86 -10.24 -41.19
N GLU A 189 -4.89 -11.57 -41.20
CA GLU A 189 -5.03 -12.37 -42.41
C GLU A 189 -6.07 -13.48 -42.21
N PRO A 190 -6.96 -13.73 -43.18
CA PRO A 190 -7.78 -14.93 -43.19
C PRO A 190 -6.90 -16.13 -43.58
N VAL A 191 -6.94 -17.17 -42.75
CA VAL A 191 -6.21 -18.43 -42.94
C VAL A 191 -7.23 -19.56 -42.95
N ASP A 192 -7.03 -20.54 -43.83
CA ASP A 192 -7.82 -21.78 -43.81
C ASP A 192 -7.24 -22.72 -42.76
N ASP A 193 -8.06 -23.10 -41.79
CA ASP A 193 -7.73 -24.04 -40.72
C ASP A 193 -8.76 -25.17 -40.75
N GLU A 194 -8.33 -26.34 -41.24
CA GLU A 194 -9.17 -27.55 -41.37
C GLU A 194 -10.50 -27.33 -42.13
N GLY A 195 -10.51 -26.44 -43.13
CA GLY A 195 -11.69 -26.12 -43.95
C GLY A 195 -12.59 -25.03 -43.35
N GLN A 196 -12.17 -24.40 -42.25
CA GLN A 196 -12.82 -23.23 -41.67
C GLN A 196 -11.91 -22.01 -41.76
N THR A 197 -12.45 -20.89 -42.26
CA THR A 197 -11.71 -19.62 -42.26
C THR A 197 -11.57 -19.08 -40.84
N VAL A 198 -10.33 -18.92 -40.39
CA VAL A 198 -9.96 -18.24 -39.14
C VAL A 198 -9.19 -16.95 -39.46
N PHE A 199 -9.26 -15.98 -38.57
CA PHE A 199 -8.50 -14.73 -38.68
C PHE A 199 -7.26 -14.84 -37.81
N GLN A 200 -6.08 -14.86 -38.42
CA GLN A 200 -4.80 -14.85 -37.73
C GLN A 200 -4.29 -13.41 -37.61
N ILE A 201 -3.87 -13.01 -36.40
CA ILE A 201 -3.22 -11.74 -36.12
C ILE A 201 -1.78 -12.00 -35.71
N ARG A 202 -0.83 -11.27 -36.32
CA ARG A 202 0.60 -11.34 -36.02
C ARG A 202 1.14 -9.98 -35.57
N LEU A 203 1.77 -9.94 -34.40
CA LEU A 203 2.45 -8.76 -33.87
C LEU A 203 3.93 -8.85 -34.17
N HIS A 204 4.38 -8.14 -35.22
CA HIS A 204 5.74 -8.25 -35.75
C HIS A 204 6.84 -7.74 -34.83
N ASP A 205 6.50 -6.89 -33.87
CA ASP A 205 7.46 -6.38 -32.87
C ASP A 205 7.84 -7.44 -31.82
N PHE A 206 7.13 -8.57 -31.76
CA PHE A 206 7.37 -9.64 -30.79
C PHE A 206 7.68 -10.95 -31.49
N ASP A 207 8.73 -11.63 -31.05
CA ASP A 207 9.10 -12.95 -31.55
C ASP A 207 7.94 -13.93 -31.32
N ASP A 208 7.45 -14.53 -32.40
CA ASP A 208 6.43 -15.59 -32.41
C ASP A 208 5.06 -15.23 -31.80
N LEU A 209 4.72 -13.94 -31.69
CA LEU A 209 3.40 -13.53 -31.18
C LEU A 209 2.35 -13.50 -32.30
N ALA A 210 1.71 -14.64 -32.51
CA ALA A 210 0.54 -14.78 -33.37
C ALA A 210 -0.61 -15.45 -32.64
N VAL A 211 -1.84 -15.02 -32.94
CA VAL A 211 -3.07 -15.60 -32.40
C VAL A 211 -4.10 -15.75 -33.51
N SER A 212 -5.05 -16.68 -33.34
CA SER A 212 -6.14 -16.88 -34.29
C SER A 212 -7.50 -16.81 -33.59
N GLY A 213 -8.53 -16.42 -34.33
CA GLY A 213 -9.91 -16.45 -33.86
C GLY A 213 -10.89 -16.77 -34.99
N HIS A 214 -12.04 -17.35 -34.65
CA HIS A 214 -13.07 -17.73 -35.63
C HIS A 214 -13.83 -16.52 -36.23
N SER A 215 -13.67 -15.35 -35.61
CA SER A 215 -14.10 -14.06 -36.15
C SER A 215 -13.00 -13.00 -35.96
N ARG A 216 -13.04 -11.94 -36.77
CA ARG A 216 -12.14 -10.78 -36.65
C ARG A 216 -12.15 -10.20 -35.23
N GLU A 217 -13.32 -10.12 -34.61
CA GLU A 217 -13.48 -9.63 -33.23
C GLU A 217 -12.80 -10.56 -32.21
N SER A 218 -13.04 -11.88 -32.30
CA SER A 218 -12.39 -12.84 -31.40
C SER A 218 -10.87 -12.87 -31.56
N ALA A 219 -10.37 -12.67 -32.79
CA ALA A 219 -8.94 -12.61 -33.05
C ALA A 219 -8.32 -11.34 -32.44
N MET A 220 -8.99 -10.19 -32.57
CA MET A 220 -8.59 -8.92 -31.95
C MET A 220 -8.57 -9.00 -30.41
N GLU A 221 -9.56 -9.66 -29.81
CA GLU A 221 -9.61 -9.88 -28.35
C GLU A 221 -8.48 -10.81 -27.89
N ALA A 222 -8.29 -11.94 -28.57
CA ALA A 222 -7.18 -12.84 -28.30
C ALA A 222 -5.82 -12.13 -28.41
N ALA A 223 -5.67 -11.23 -29.40
CA ALA A 223 -4.45 -10.47 -29.61
C ALA A 223 -4.22 -9.44 -28.49
N SER A 224 -5.27 -8.75 -28.07
CA SER A 224 -5.22 -7.82 -26.92
C SER A 224 -4.77 -8.52 -25.64
N VAL A 225 -5.37 -9.68 -25.34
CA VAL A 225 -5.01 -10.48 -24.16
C VAL A 225 -3.58 -11.01 -24.25
N ALA A 226 -3.18 -11.53 -25.42
CA ALA A 226 -1.83 -12.05 -25.62
C ALA A 226 -0.77 -10.93 -25.47
N LEU A 227 -1.00 -9.78 -26.09
CA LEU A 227 -0.14 -8.60 -25.98
C LEU A 227 -0.06 -8.10 -24.53
N LEU A 228 -1.21 -7.97 -23.84
CA LEU A 228 -1.24 -7.58 -22.43
C LEU A 228 -0.41 -8.53 -21.56
N ARG A 229 -0.54 -9.84 -21.79
CA ARG A 229 0.21 -10.85 -21.05
C ARG A 229 1.71 -10.72 -21.28
N VAL A 230 2.15 -10.53 -22.52
CA VAL A 230 3.57 -10.35 -22.86
C VAL A 230 4.13 -9.09 -22.21
N LEU A 231 3.43 -7.96 -22.34
CA LEU A 231 3.83 -6.67 -21.76
C LEU A 231 3.86 -6.72 -20.23
N ALA A 232 2.87 -7.36 -19.60
CA ALA A 232 2.82 -7.52 -18.15
C ALA A 232 3.95 -8.43 -17.62
N LEU A 233 4.28 -9.51 -18.32
CA LEU A 233 5.41 -10.38 -17.96
C LEU A 233 6.75 -9.66 -18.11
N ALA A 234 6.95 -8.90 -19.20
CA ALA A 234 8.14 -8.10 -19.40
C ALA A 234 8.28 -7.01 -18.32
N ALA A 235 7.18 -6.31 -17.99
CA ALA A 235 7.15 -5.33 -16.91
C ALA A 235 7.43 -5.96 -15.53
N GLN A 236 6.88 -7.15 -15.26
CA GLN A 236 7.16 -7.92 -14.04
C GLN A 236 8.64 -8.27 -13.92
N ARG A 237 9.28 -8.65 -15.03
CA ARG A 237 10.70 -9.03 -15.10
C ARG A 237 11.64 -7.82 -15.20
N GLY A 238 11.12 -6.61 -15.41
CA GLY A 238 11.92 -5.41 -15.65
C GLY A 238 12.66 -5.45 -17.00
N GLU A 239 12.15 -6.24 -17.94
CA GLU A 239 12.68 -6.33 -19.30
C GLU A 239 12.26 -5.10 -20.12
N ARG A 240 13.08 -4.74 -21.11
CA ARG A 240 12.67 -3.73 -22.09
C ARG A 240 11.74 -4.40 -23.08
N VAL A 241 10.58 -3.78 -23.31
CA VAL A 241 9.69 -4.17 -24.41
C VAL A 241 10.12 -3.43 -25.68
N PRO A 242 9.96 -4.05 -26.86
CA PRO A 242 10.10 -3.39 -28.16
C PRO A 242 9.25 -2.11 -28.21
N GLN A 243 9.66 -1.07 -28.93
CA GLN A 243 8.75 0.04 -29.22
C GLN A 243 7.86 -0.36 -30.41
N PRO A 244 6.60 0.10 -30.49
CA PRO A 244 5.76 -0.15 -31.67
C PRO A 244 6.47 0.30 -32.96
N GLY A 245 6.76 -0.65 -33.84
CA GLY A 245 7.54 -0.46 -35.07
C GLY A 245 6.66 -0.22 -36.30
N GLU A 246 7.30 -0.09 -37.46
CA GLU A 246 6.59 -0.07 -38.76
C GLU A 246 6.31 -1.50 -39.24
N LEU A 247 5.13 -1.72 -39.82
CA LEU A 247 4.80 -3.02 -40.42
C LEU A 247 5.44 -3.15 -41.81
N PRO A 248 5.82 -4.38 -42.22
CA PRO A 248 6.31 -4.63 -43.57
C PRO A 248 5.37 -4.11 -44.66
N ASP A 249 5.95 -3.65 -45.76
CA ASP A 249 5.18 -3.24 -46.94
C ASP A 249 4.70 -4.46 -47.72
N GLY A 250 3.44 -4.43 -48.16
CA GLY A 250 2.98 -5.21 -49.30
C GLY A 250 2.00 -6.36 -49.06
N MET A 251 1.72 -6.84 -47.84
CA MET A 251 0.71 -7.89 -47.62
C MET A 251 0.04 -7.76 -46.23
N ALA A 252 -1.30 -7.87 -46.21
CA ALA A 252 -2.24 -7.83 -45.07
C ALA A 252 -2.92 -6.50 -44.71
N GLU A 253 -4.14 -6.63 -44.16
CA GLU A 253 -4.88 -5.57 -43.50
C GLU A 253 -4.17 -5.20 -42.18
N ARG A 254 -3.94 -3.90 -41.94
CA ARG A 254 -3.25 -3.38 -40.76
C ARG A 254 -4.24 -3.05 -39.65
N VAL A 255 -3.98 -3.50 -38.43
CA VAL A 255 -4.79 -3.23 -37.23
C VAL A 255 -3.92 -2.75 -36.07
N MET A 256 -4.51 -2.03 -35.13
CA MET A 256 -3.86 -1.66 -33.88
C MET A 256 -4.41 -2.51 -32.73
N ILE A 257 -3.53 -3.25 -32.06
CA ILE A 257 -3.88 -4.07 -30.92
C ILE A 257 -3.63 -3.26 -29.65
N ASN A 258 -4.71 -2.90 -28.96
CA ASN A 258 -4.63 -2.19 -27.69
C ASN A 258 -4.66 -3.20 -26.52
N PRO A 259 -3.61 -3.30 -25.69
CA PRO A 259 -3.55 -4.28 -24.59
C PRO A 259 -4.52 -4.00 -23.44
N LEU A 260 -5.18 -2.84 -23.39
CA LEU A 260 -6.04 -2.41 -22.28
C LEU A 260 -7.52 -2.33 -22.63
N ILE A 261 -7.90 -2.60 -23.89
CA ILE A 261 -9.30 -2.60 -24.31
C ILE A 261 -9.73 -4.04 -24.57
N SER A 262 -10.83 -4.44 -23.93
CA SER A 262 -11.62 -5.60 -24.36
C SER A 262 -12.78 -5.10 -25.22
N ALA A 263 -13.12 -5.85 -26.27
CA ALA A 263 -14.27 -5.59 -27.12
C ALA A 263 -15.57 -5.89 -26.33
N THR A 264 -15.91 -5.02 -25.39
CA THR A 264 -17.23 -4.96 -24.72
C THR A 264 -17.34 -3.63 -23.96
N VAL A 265 -17.20 -2.52 -24.69
CA VAL A 265 -17.80 -1.24 -24.26
C VAL A 265 -18.38 -0.57 -25.50
N ASN A 266 -19.56 -1.05 -25.93
CA ASN A 266 -20.49 -0.13 -26.58
C ASN A 266 -21.07 0.76 -25.48
N ALA A 267 -21.16 2.05 -25.82
CA ALA A 267 -21.54 3.17 -24.98
C ALA A 267 -22.84 3.00 -24.19
#